data_AF-A0A8S3AQ21-F1
#
_entry.id   AF-A0A8S3AQ21-F1
#
_cell.length_a   1.000
_cell.length_b   1.000
_cell.length_c   1.000
_cell.angle_alpha   90.00
_cell.angle_beta   90.00
_cell.angle_gamma   90.00
#
_symmetry.space_group_name_H-M   'P 1'
#
loop_
_entity.id
_entity.type
_entity.pdbx_description
1 polymer ?
#
loop_
_entity_poly.entity_id
_entity_poly.type
_entity_poly.pdbx_seq_one_letter_code
_entity_poly.pdbx_strand_id
1 'polypeptide(L)' 'NDKKQDKKYQVRKINKLLVANRGEIAIRVFRACTENNIRTVAIYSAEDEGQLHRIKADESFKIGKGLAPIAAYLNIPEII' A
#
# COMPACT_ATOMS: atom_id res chain seq x y z
N ASN A 1 7.24 -12.41 35.64
CA ASN A 1 7.49 -11.01 35.22
C ASN A 1 6.99 -10.77 33.78
N ASP A 2 6.09 -11.63 33.30
CA ASP A 2 5.86 -11.82 31.86
C ASP A 2 4.65 -11.03 31.35
N LYS A 3 3.63 -10.82 32.20
CA LYS A 3 2.40 -10.09 31.84
C LYS A 3 2.55 -8.56 31.64
N LYS A 4 3.73 -7.99 31.92
CA LYS A 4 4.01 -6.54 31.77
C LYS A 4 4.56 -6.19 30.38
N GLN A 5 5.14 -7.14 29.64
CA GLN A 5 5.65 -6.92 28.29
C GLN A 5 4.54 -6.90 27.22
N ASP A 6 3.50 -7.73 27.40
CA ASP A 6 2.39 -7.88 26.43
C ASP A 6 1.61 -6.58 26.14
N LYS A 7 1.60 -5.62 27.07
CA LYS A 7 0.92 -4.33 26.87
C LYS A 7 1.73 -3.31 26.06
N LYS A 8 3.04 -3.48 25.89
CA LYS A 8 3.90 -2.45 25.29
C LYS A 8 3.89 -2.48 23.76
N TYR A 9 3.60 -3.64 23.16
CA TYR A 9 3.51 -3.82 21.70
C TYR A 9 2.30 -4.69 21.36
N GLN A 10 1.09 -4.19 21.63
CA GLN A 10 -0.13 -4.80 21.12
C GLN A 10 -0.14 -4.63 19.59
N VAL A 11 0.14 -5.71 18.87
CA VAL A 11 0.04 -5.73 17.41
C VAL A 11 -1.43 -5.57 17.05
N ARG A 12 -1.79 -4.42 16.50
CA ARG A 12 -3.13 -4.21 15.98
C ARG A 12 -3.32 -5.11 14.77
N LYS A 13 -4.43 -5.84 14.74
CA LYS A 13 -4.80 -6.64 13.57
C LYS A 13 -4.98 -5.71 12.36
N ILE A 14 -4.25 -5.98 11.29
CA ILE A 14 -4.37 -5.28 10.02
C ILE A 14 -5.27 -6.11 9.12
N ASN A 15 -6.40 -5.55 8.67
CA ASN A 15 -7.32 -6.24 7.76
C ASN A 15 -7.18 -5.76 6.31
N LYS A 16 -6.69 -4.53 6.11
CA LYS A 16 -6.45 -3.89 4.80
C LYS A 16 -5.20 -3.02 4.89
N LEU A 17 -4.38 -3.01 3.85
CA LEU A 17 -3.11 -2.29 3.77
C LEU A 17 -2.97 -1.59 2.41
N LEU A 18 -2.69 -0.29 2.43
CA LEU A 18 -2.31 0.50 1.26
C LEU A 18 -0.79 0.52 1.12
N VAL A 19 -0.29 0.31 -0.09
CA VAL A 19 1.14 0.44 -0.39
C VAL A 19 1.39 1.75 -1.13
N ALA A 20 1.99 2.72 -0.44
CA ALA A 20 2.37 4.02 -1.00
C ALA A 20 3.66 3.90 -1.84
N ASN A 21 3.64 3.05 -2.86
CA ASN A 21 4.78 2.75 -3.72
C ASN A 21 4.30 2.18 -5.07
N ARG A 22 5.23 1.89 -5.99
CA ARG A 22 4.98 1.34 -7.33
C ARG A 22 5.91 0.17 -7.68
N GLY A 23 5.61 -0.53 -8.77
CA GLY A 23 6.53 -1.53 -9.34
C GLY A 23 6.72 -2.77 -8.46
N GLU A 24 7.90 -3.38 -8.53
CA GLU A 24 8.20 -4.68 -7.90
C GLU A 24 7.99 -4.66 -6.37
N ILE A 25 8.41 -3.59 -5.69
CA ILE A 25 8.29 -3.53 -4.24
C ILE A 25 6.83 -3.51 -3.78
N ALA A 26 5.95 -2.85 -4.53
CA ALA A 26 4.52 -2.88 -4.25
C ALA A 26 3.96 -4.30 -4.40
N ILE A 27 4.33 -5.00 -5.48
CA ILE A 27 3.93 -6.40 -5.71
C ILE A 27 4.45 -7.32 -4.59
N ARG A 28 5.68 -7.11 -4.12
CA ARG A 28 6.26 -7.89 -3.02
C ARG A 28 5.47 -7.72 -1.73
N VAL A 29 5.08 -6.49 -1.40
CA VAL A 29 4.25 -6.22 -0.21
C VAL A 29 2.85 -6.81 -0.37
N PHE A 30 2.24 -6.73 -1.56
CA PHE A 30 0.94 -7.34 -1.80
C PHE A 30 0.97 -8.85 -1.60
N ARG A 31 1.99 -9.55 -2.10
CA ARG A 31 2.15 -11.01 -1.89
C ARG A 31 2.18 -11.35 -0.39
N ALA A 32 2.98 -10.63 0.39
CA ALA A 32 3.04 -10.84 1.83
C ALA A 32 1.70 -10.56 2.52
N CYS A 33 0.96 -9.54 2.08
CA CYS A 33 -0.38 -9.25 2.58
C CYS A 33 -1.38 -10.37 2.25
N THR A 34 -1.39 -10.85 1.00
CA THR A 34 -2.26 -11.94 0.55
C THR A 34 -1.98 -13.22 1.32
N GLU A 35 -0.71 -13.59 1.54
CA GLU A 35 -0.31 -14.74 2.36
C GLU A 35 -0.82 -14.65 3.80
N ASN A 36 -1.06 -13.43 4.29
CA ASN A 36 -1.57 -13.15 5.64
C ASN A 36 -3.06 -12.78 5.68
N ASN A 37 -3.80 -12.99 4.58
CA ASN A 37 -5.23 -12.64 4.46
C ASN A 37 -5.53 -11.14 4.71
N ILE A 38 -4.60 -10.26 4.32
CA ILE A 38 -4.74 -8.81 4.41
C ILE A 38 -5.13 -8.27 3.02
N ARG A 39 -6.23 -7.52 2.95
CA ARG A 39 -6.68 -6.85 1.71
C ARG A 39 -5.67 -5.78 1.29
N THR A 40 -5.45 -5.62 0.00
CA THR A 40 -4.40 -4.77 -0.57
C THR A 40 -4.97 -3.60 -1.35
N VAL A 41 -4.35 -2.43 -1.21
CA VAL A 41 -4.70 -1.23 -1.98
C VAL A 41 -3.44 -0.68 -2.66
N ALA A 42 -3.52 -0.50 -3.98
CA ALA A 42 -2.49 0.14 -4.78
C ALA A 42 -2.84 1.60 -5.10
N ILE A 43 -1.82 2.43 -5.23
CA ILE A 43 -1.90 3.76 -5.85
C ILE A 43 -1.10 3.75 -7.17
N TYR A 44 -1.51 4.56 -8.14
CA TYR A 44 -0.77 4.69 -9.40
C TYR A 44 -0.92 6.09 -10.02
N SER A 45 0.15 6.55 -10.68
CA SER A 45 0.14 7.76 -11.51
C SER A 45 -0.56 7.50 -12.86
N ALA A 46 -0.85 8.54 -13.65
CA ALA A 46 -1.41 8.37 -14.98
C ALA A 46 -0.52 7.52 -15.91
N GLU A 47 0.79 7.71 -15.79
CA GLU A 47 1.81 7.00 -16.55
C GLU A 47 1.97 5.54 -16.13
N ASP A 48 1.49 5.20 -14.92
CA ASP A 48 1.52 3.85 -14.38
C ASP A 48 0.21 3.07 -14.55
N GLU A 49 -0.73 3.57 -15.36
CA GLU A 49 -2.05 2.94 -15.56
C GLU A 49 -1.95 1.50 -16.08
N GLY A 50 -0.93 1.17 -16.88
CA GLY A 50 -0.68 -0.18 -17.39
C GLY A 50 0.21 -1.06 -16.51
N GLN A 51 0.67 -0.58 -15.34
CA GLN A 51 1.68 -1.29 -14.56
C GLN A 51 1.13 -2.46 -13.76
N LEU A 52 1.96 -3.49 -13.59
CA LEU A 52 1.57 -4.75 -12.95
C LEU A 52 1.12 -4.57 -11.49
N HIS A 53 1.73 -3.65 -10.72
CA HIS A 53 1.37 -3.49 -9.30
C HIS A 53 -0.08 -3.06 -9.11
N ARG A 54 -0.62 -2.25 -10.05
CA ARG A 54 -2.02 -1.85 -10.06
C ARG A 54 -2.96 -3.06 -10.14
N ILE A 55 -2.66 -4.02 -11.02
CA ILE A 55 -3.50 -5.20 -11.30
C ILE A 55 -3.34 -6.27 -10.21
N LYS A 56 -2.23 -6.25 -9.47
CA LYS A 56 -1.92 -7.24 -8.44
C LYS A 56 -2.54 -6.95 -7.07
N ALA A 57 -3.09 -5.75 -6.85
CA ALA A 57 -3.81 -5.41 -5.63
C ALA A 57 -5.32 -5.69 -5.77
N ASP A 58 -6.01 -5.84 -4.63
CA ASP A 58 -7.47 -6.03 -4.61
C ASP A 58 -8.22 -4.76 -5.05
N GLU A 59 -7.67 -3.60 -4.70
CA GLU A 59 -8.21 -2.27 -5.05
C GLU A 59 -7.07 -1.40 -5.59
N SER A 60 -7.35 -0.52 -6.55
CA SER A 60 -6.36 0.44 -7.06
C SER A 60 -6.97 1.79 -7.37
N PHE A 61 -6.26 2.86 -7.00
CA PHE A 61 -6.71 4.25 -7.16
C PHE A 61 -5.66 5.08 -7.90
N LYS A 62 -6.11 5.85 -8.88
CA LYS A 62 -5.28 6.82 -9.59
C LYS A 62 -5.05 8.04 -8.69
N ILE A 63 -3.81 8.52 -8.62
CA ILE A 63 -3.41 9.69 -7.83
C ILE A 63 -2.64 10.69 -8.69
N GLY A 64 -2.48 11.91 -8.16
CA GLY A 64 -1.66 12.97 -8.73
C GLY A 64 -2.28 13.57 -9.98
N LYS A 65 -3.59 13.83 -9.97
CA LYS A 65 -4.27 14.45 -11.10
C LYS A 65 -3.59 15.78 -11.47
N GLY A 66 -3.02 15.85 -12.68
CA GLY A 66 -2.31 17.03 -13.17
C GLY A 66 -0.89 17.20 -12.63
N LEU A 67 -0.37 16.23 -11.86
CA LEU A 67 1.01 16.21 -11.38
C LEU A 67 1.89 15.35 -12.30
N ALA A 68 3.19 15.64 -12.29
CA ALA A 68 4.17 14.73 -12.86
C ALA A 68 4.18 13.39 -12.10
N PRO A 69 4.52 12.26 -12.74
CA PRO A 69 4.39 10.93 -12.14
C PRO A 69 5.11 10.78 -10.80
N ILE A 70 6.32 11.34 -10.66
CA ILE A 70 7.06 11.29 -9.38
C ILE A 70 6.35 12.12 -8.30
N ALA A 71 5.86 13.31 -8.66
CA ALA A 71 5.16 14.19 -7.73
C ALA A 71 3.85 13.57 -7.24
N ALA A 72 3.18 12.76 -8.06
CA ALA A 72 2.00 12.00 -7.66
C ALA A 72 2.29 11.12 -6.42
N TYR A 73 3.35 10.31 -6.45
CA TYR A 73 3.72 9.43 -5.33
C TYR A 73 4.25 10.17 -4.10
N LEU A 74 4.59 11.46 -4.23
CA LEU A 74 5.04 12.31 -3.14
C LEU A 74 3.91 13.19 -2.57
N ASN A 75 2.68 13.10 -3.11
CA ASN A 75 1.53 13.87 -2.66
C ASN A 75 0.90 13.26 -1.40
N ILE A 76 1.46 13.57 -0.22
CA ILE A 76 1.03 13.01 1.07
C ILE A 76 -0.48 13.22 1.32
N PRO A 77 -1.07 14.44 1.16
CA PRO A 77 -2.50 14.65 1.41
C PRO A 77 -3.45 13.81 0.56
N GLU A 78 -3.05 13.40 -0.64
CA GLU A 78 -3.88 12.58 -1.53
C GLU A 78 -3.76 11.08 -1.22
N ILE A 79 -2.64 10.66 -0.61
CA ILE A 79 -2.37 9.27 -0.23
C ILE A 79 -3.06 8.88 1.09
N ILE A 80 -3.26 9.84 2.00
CA ILE A 80 -3.91 9.67 3.31
C ILE A 80 -5.44 9.72 3.16
#